data_AF-A0A9P1FK34-F1
#
_entry.id   AF-A0A9P1FK34-F1
#
_cell.length_a   1.000
_cell.length_b   1.000
_cell.length_c   1.000
_cell.angle_alpha   90.00
_cell.angle_beta   90.00
_cell.angle_gamma   90.00
#
_symmetry.space_group_name_H-M   'P 1'
#
loop_
_entity.id
_entity.type
_entity.pdbx_description
1 polymer ?
#
loop_
_entity_poly.entity_id
_entity_poly.type
_entity_poly.pdbx_seq_one_letter_code
_entity_poly.pdbx_strand_id
1 'polypeptide(L)'
;MKVDIQRVCTISCNDGKAIPVPATLLQEHGGRQWLKLRPTSQPINQMVYGKVGKNASFSNHPKFQDFIAKRNQVWAKEETEDQVWDAANEDKPKPSAKKRKREDPEAVSVPLAGVAISCLMQGQRPTKSDVVVPLEASQLEPIFELLQEGADQLKARKPYQRKVQQEQKQPEEAAPNM
;
A
#
# COMPACT_ATOMS: atom_id res chain seq x y z
N MET A 1 -9.49 -30.49 -26.94
CA MET A 1 -10.19 -29.36 -26.31
C MET A 1 -9.60 -29.16 -24.93
N LYS A 2 -9.06 -27.98 -24.61
CA LYS A 2 -8.48 -27.71 -23.29
C LYS A 2 -9.45 -26.82 -22.52
N VAL A 3 -9.94 -27.32 -21.38
CA VAL A 3 -10.81 -26.58 -20.46
C VAL A 3 -9.97 -26.16 -19.27
N ASP A 4 -10.03 -24.89 -18.89
CA ASP A 4 -9.33 -24.32 -17.74
C ASP A 4 -10.38 -23.82 -16.75
N ILE A 5 -10.33 -24.28 -15.50
CA ILE A 5 -11.28 -23.90 -14.44
C ILE A 5 -10.52 -23.04 -13.43
N GLN A 6 -10.94 -21.79 -13.29
CA GLN A 6 -10.32 -20.81 -12.40
C GLN A 6 -11.24 -20.52 -11.21
N ARG A 7 -10.64 -20.49 -10.01
CA ARG A 7 -11.33 -20.06 -8.78
C ARG A 7 -10.95 -18.62 -8.49
N VAL A 8 -11.95 -17.80 -8.19
CA VAL A 8 -11.78 -16.37 -7.94
C VAL A 8 -12.35 -16.04 -6.57
N CYS A 9 -11.56 -15.35 -5.74
CA CYS A 9 -12.04 -14.79 -4.49
C CYS A 9 -12.86 -13.52 -4.79
N THR A 10 -14.03 -13.39 -4.18
CA THR A 10 -14.88 -12.21 -4.29
C THR A 10 -15.16 -11.61 -2.93
N ILE A 11 -15.17 -10.29 -2.83
CA ILE A 11 -15.50 -9.56 -1.59
C ILE A 11 -16.74 -8.70 -1.85
N SER A 12 -17.73 -8.77 -0.96
CA SER A 12 -18.90 -7.89 -0.90
C SER A 12 -18.87 -7.10 0.40
N CYS A 13 -19.24 -5.83 0.36
CA CYS A 13 -19.35 -4.94 1.52
C CYS A 13 -20.74 -4.28 1.50
N ASN A 14 -21.40 -4.19 2.66
CA ASN A 14 -22.74 -3.60 2.85
C ASN A 14 -23.81 -4.10 1.88
N ASP A 15 -23.91 -5.43 1.71
CA ASP A 15 -24.81 -6.08 0.73
C ASP A 15 -24.60 -5.61 -0.73
N GLY A 16 -23.47 -4.97 -0.99
CA GLY A 16 -23.07 -4.50 -2.31
C GLY A 16 -22.66 -5.64 -3.23
N LYS A 17 -22.45 -5.29 -4.50
CA LYS A 17 -22.01 -6.25 -5.52
C LYS A 17 -20.69 -6.92 -5.09
N ALA A 18 -20.67 -8.25 -5.11
CA ALA A 18 -19.45 -9.02 -4.93
C ALA A 18 -18.46 -8.71 -6.06
N ILE A 19 -17.27 -8.23 -5.69
CA ILE A 19 -16.23 -7.84 -6.64
C ILE A 19 -15.10 -8.86 -6.59
N PRO A 20 -14.67 -9.39 -7.75
CA PRO A 20 -13.55 -10.31 -7.81
C PRO A 20 -12.24 -9.60 -7.45
N VAL A 21 -11.46 -10.23 -6.57
CA VAL A 21 -10.12 -9.77 -6.19
C VAL A 21 -9.12 -10.28 -7.23
N PRO A 22 -8.38 -9.39 -7.93
CA PRO A 22 -7.31 -9.82 -8.82
C PRO A 22 -6.21 -10.56 -8.04
N ALA A 23 -5.67 -11.63 -8.63
CA ALA A 23 -4.57 -12.39 -8.03
C ALA A 23 -3.34 -11.52 -7.70
N THR A 24 -3.12 -10.42 -8.45
CA THR A 24 -2.04 -9.46 -8.18
C THR A 24 -2.19 -8.67 -6.86
N LEU A 25 -3.37 -8.71 -6.25
CA LEU A 25 -3.64 -8.11 -4.94
C LEU A 25 -3.67 -9.15 -3.82
N LEU A 26 -3.54 -10.44 -4.14
CA LEU A 26 -3.49 -11.53 -3.18
C LEU A 26 -2.04 -11.97 -3.01
N GLN A 27 -1.63 -12.23 -1.78
CA GLN A 27 -0.35 -12.86 -1.49
C GLN A 27 -0.53 -13.88 -0.37
N GLU A 28 0.24 -14.96 -0.44
CA GLU A 28 0.25 -15.99 0.59
C GLU A 28 1.47 -15.79 1.48
N HIS A 29 1.27 -15.82 2.79
CA HIS A 29 2.34 -15.75 3.77
C HIS A 29 1.95 -16.50 5.04
N GLY A 30 2.81 -17.41 5.49
CA GLY A 30 2.55 -18.22 6.70
C GLY A 30 1.30 -19.09 6.60
N GLY A 31 0.98 -19.63 5.42
CA GLY A 31 -0.22 -20.44 5.18
C GLY A 31 -1.54 -19.67 5.22
N ARG A 32 -1.48 -18.32 5.22
CA ARG A 32 -2.66 -17.44 5.19
C ARG A 32 -2.66 -16.57 3.95
N GLN A 33 -3.85 -16.25 3.45
CA GLN A 33 -4.02 -15.28 2.37
C GLN A 33 -4.11 -13.85 2.93
N TRP A 34 -3.44 -12.94 2.22
CA TRP A 34 -3.39 -11.53 2.55
C TRP A 34 -3.83 -10.70 1.34
N LEU A 35 -4.59 -9.66 1.61
CA LEU A 35 -5.06 -8.68 0.65
C LEU A 35 -4.19 -7.43 0.68
N LYS A 36 -3.62 -7.08 -0.48
CA LYS A 36 -2.92 -5.81 -0.71
C LYS A 36 -3.92 -4.70 -1.02
N LEU A 37 -4.24 -3.90 -0.01
CA LEU A 37 -5.01 -2.68 -0.12
C LEU A 37 -4.17 -1.59 -0.77
N ARG A 38 -4.25 -1.52 -2.11
CA ARG A 38 -3.65 -0.45 -2.90
C ARG A 38 -4.66 0.67 -3.12
N PRO A 39 -4.37 1.92 -2.71
CA PRO A 39 -5.32 3.03 -2.83
C PRO A 39 -5.82 3.32 -4.24
N THR A 40 -4.99 3.07 -5.26
CA THR A 40 -5.35 3.28 -6.67
C THR A 40 -6.01 2.07 -7.33
N SER A 41 -6.23 0.98 -6.60
CA SER A 41 -6.82 -0.23 -7.15
C SER A 41 -8.32 -0.05 -7.38
N GLN A 42 -8.74 -0.05 -8.64
CA GLN A 42 -10.16 0.12 -8.98
C GLN A 42 -11.06 -0.93 -8.32
N PRO A 43 -10.71 -2.24 -8.29
CA PRO A 43 -11.51 -3.23 -7.56
C PRO A 43 -11.68 -2.90 -6.07
N ILE A 44 -10.63 -2.45 -5.37
CA ILE A 44 -10.72 -2.08 -3.94
C ILE A 44 -11.60 -0.85 -3.76
N ASN A 45 -11.42 0.18 -4.60
CA ASN A 45 -12.29 1.35 -4.56
C ASN A 45 -13.76 0.98 -4.82
N GLN A 46 -14.02 0.02 -5.72
CA GLN A 46 -15.38 -0.47 -5.96
C GLN A 46 -15.95 -1.26 -4.79
N MET A 47 -15.13 -2.04 -4.07
CA MET A 47 -15.56 -2.81 -2.90
C MET A 47 -16.02 -1.89 -1.78
N VAL A 48 -15.28 -0.80 -1.55
CA VAL A 48 -15.54 0.11 -0.43
C VAL A 48 -16.63 1.13 -0.76
N TYR A 49 -16.64 1.66 -1.98
CA TYR A 49 -17.47 2.82 -2.36
C TYR A 49 -18.53 2.50 -3.43
N GLY A 50 -18.62 1.25 -3.88
CA GLY A 50 -19.52 0.86 -4.96
C GLY A 50 -19.09 1.42 -6.32
N LYS A 51 -19.98 2.17 -6.98
CA LYS A 51 -19.70 2.68 -8.34
C LYS A 51 -18.77 3.90 -8.28
N VAL A 52 -17.49 3.68 -8.56
CA VAL A 52 -16.48 4.75 -8.59
C VAL A 52 -16.11 5.21 -10.00
N GLY A 53 -15.71 6.49 -10.12
CA GLY A 53 -15.27 7.09 -11.38
C GLY A 53 -13.88 6.62 -11.85
N LYS A 54 -13.42 7.16 -12.99
CA LYS A 54 -12.04 6.94 -13.47
C LYS A 54 -11.05 7.56 -12.50
N ASN A 55 -9.95 6.86 -12.21
CA ASN A 55 -8.88 7.31 -11.31
C ASN A 55 -9.34 7.57 -9.87
N ALA A 56 -10.32 6.80 -9.38
CA ALA A 56 -10.68 6.78 -7.98
C ALA A 56 -9.48 6.33 -7.13
N SER A 57 -9.27 7.01 -6.01
CA SER A 57 -8.16 6.71 -5.12
C SER A 57 -8.45 7.24 -3.72
N PHE A 58 -8.38 6.37 -2.73
CA PHE A 58 -8.41 6.77 -1.32
C PHE A 58 -7.02 7.13 -0.76
N SER A 59 -6.03 7.36 -1.64
CA SER A 59 -4.66 7.72 -1.22
C SER A 59 -4.61 8.98 -0.37
N ASN A 60 -5.57 9.90 -0.55
CA ASN A 60 -5.64 11.16 0.19
C ASN A 60 -6.63 11.11 1.36
N HIS A 61 -7.16 9.93 1.68
CA HIS A 61 -8.09 9.78 2.78
C HIS A 61 -7.35 10.02 4.11
N PRO A 62 -7.71 11.06 4.89
CA PRO A 62 -6.91 11.50 6.04
C PRO A 62 -6.79 10.40 7.09
N LYS A 63 -7.91 9.74 7.44
CA LYS A 63 -7.88 8.66 8.43
C LYS A 63 -7.07 7.44 7.98
N PHE A 64 -7.00 7.20 6.66
CA PHE A 64 -6.20 6.10 6.12
C PHE A 64 -4.71 6.43 6.16
N GLN A 65 -4.35 7.69 5.90
CA GLN A 65 -2.98 8.19 6.08
C GLN A 65 -2.55 8.11 7.55
N ASP A 66 -3.44 8.48 8.49
CA ASP A 66 -3.18 8.35 9.92
C ASP A 66 -2.95 6.89 10.33
N PHE A 67 -3.76 5.96 9.79
CA PHE A 67 -3.58 4.53 10.01
C PHE A 67 -2.22 4.03 9.48
N ILE A 68 -1.83 4.43 8.27
CA ILE A 68 -0.50 4.11 7.70
C ILE A 68 0.61 4.69 8.58
N ALA A 69 0.47 5.92 9.06
CA ALA A 69 1.46 6.56 9.93
C ALA A 69 1.63 5.79 11.24
N LYS A 70 0.52 5.37 11.88
CA LYS A 70 0.54 4.51 13.08
C LYS A 70 1.24 3.19 12.83
N ARG A 71 0.90 2.49 11.73
CA ARG A 71 1.56 1.24 11.33
C ARG A 71 3.08 1.43 11.17
N ASN A 72 3.49 2.49 10.48
CA ASN A 72 4.91 2.77 10.27
C ASN A 72 5.62 3.13 11.58
N GLN A 73 4.93 3.77 12.53
CA GLN A 73 5.47 4.05 13.86
C GLN A 73 5.69 2.77 14.67
N VAL A 74 4.76 1.82 14.63
CA VAL A 74 4.93 0.51 15.31
C VAL A 74 6.13 -0.24 14.70
N TRP A 75 6.19 -0.31 13.37
CA TRP A 75 7.31 -0.95 12.66
C TRP A 75 8.67 -0.33 12.97
N ALA A 76 8.75 1.00 13.10
CA ALA A 76 9.99 1.69 13.45
C ALA A 76 10.39 1.48 14.92
N LYS A 77 9.43 1.33 15.83
CA LYS A 77 9.71 1.05 17.25
C LYS A 77 10.28 -0.36 17.45
N GLU A 78 9.73 -1.36 16.77
CA GLU A 78 10.30 -2.72 16.75
C GLU A 78 11.75 -2.71 16.21
N GLU A 79 12.06 -1.89 15.20
CA GLU A 79 13.44 -1.72 14.71
C GLU A 79 14.38 -1.16 15.80
N THR A 80 13.86 -0.41 16.78
CA THR A 80 14.64 0.23 17.83
C THR A 80 14.84 -0.69 19.04
N GLU A 81 13.84 -1.47 19.44
CA GLU A 81 13.94 -2.42 20.56
C GLU A 81 14.87 -3.61 20.23
N ASP A 82 14.83 -4.13 19.00
CA ASP A 82 15.76 -5.17 18.53
C ASP A 82 17.23 -4.70 18.55
N GLN A 83 17.47 -3.40 18.34
CA GLN A 83 18.81 -2.82 18.41
C GLN A 83 19.33 -2.66 19.85
N VAL A 84 18.44 -2.60 20.85
CA VAL A 84 18.82 -2.44 22.26
C VAL A 84 19.23 -3.79 22.87
N TRP A 85 18.66 -4.90 22.41
CA TRP A 85 19.08 -6.24 22.86
C TRP A 85 20.44 -6.69 22.27
N ASP A 86 20.79 -6.24 21.07
CA ASP A 86 22.11 -6.50 20.47
C ASP A 86 23.23 -5.61 21.08
N ALA A 87 22.90 -4.66 21.97
CA ALA A 87 23.85 -3.73 22.56
C ALA A 87 24.42 -4.16 23.94
N ALA A 88 24.03 -5.32 24.49
CA ALA A 88 24.54 -5.81 25.77
C ALA A 88 25.93 -6.48 25.71
N ASN A 89 26.64 -6.38 24.58
CA ASN A 89 28.06 -6.73 24.45
C ASN A 89 28.84 -5.50 23.96
N GLU A 90 29.19 -4.60 24.89
CA GLU A 90 30.12 -3.51 24.63
C GLU A 90 31.56 -4.02 24.66
N ASP A 91 32.20 -4.14 23.49
CA ASP A 91 33.51 -3.53 23.22
C ASP A 91 33.94 -3.80 21.77
N LYS A 92 33.54 -2.91 20.84
CA LYS A 92 34.24 -2.66 19.56
C LYS A 92 33.60 -1.47 18.81
N PRO A 93 34.39 -0.74 17.99
CA PRO A 93 34.00 0.56 17.47
C PRO A 93 32.81 0.44 16.51
N LYS A 94 31.86 1.35 16.65
CA LYS A 94 30.61 1.47 15.88
C LYS A 94 30.82 1.14 14.40
N PRO A 95 30.35 -0.01 13.88
CA PRO A 95 30.26 -0.19 12.45
C PRO A 95 29.13 0.70 11.94
N SER A 96 29.31 1.32 10.78
CA SER A 96 28.26 2.07 10.09
C SER A 96 26.96 1.27 10.10
N ALA A 97 25.88 1.82 10.64
CA ALA A 97 24.58 1.16 10.74
C ALA A 97 23.98 0.91 9.35
N LYS A 98 24.48 -0.13 8.65
CA LYS A 98 23.75 -0.76 7.56
C LYS A 98 22.57 -1.48 8.20
N LYS A 99 21.49 -0.73 8.35
CA LYS A 99 20.18 -1.19 8.82
C LYS A 99 19.85 -2.53 8.14
N ARG A 100 19.61 -3.56 8.95
CA ARG A 100 19.37 -4.94 8.48
C ARG A 100 18.28 -4.91 7.40
N LYS A 101 18.58 -5.57 6.28
CA LYS A 101 17.59 -5.85 5.24
C LYS A 101 16.70 -6.97 5.81
N ARG A 102 15.55 -6.62 6.41
CA ARG A 102 14.52 -7.61 6.78
C ARG A 102 14.00 -8.20 5.46
N GLU A 103 14.49 -9.37 5.09
CA GLU A 103 14.12 -10.06 3.83
C GLU A 103 12.77 -10.76 3.97
N ASP A 104 12.46 -11.25 5.16
CA ASP A 104 11.22 -11.96 5.45
C ASP A 104 10.07 -11.00 5.79
N PRO A 105 8.85 -11.25 5.27
CA PRO A 105 7.67 -10.51 5.66
C PRO A 105 7.28 -10.78 7.13
N GLU A 106 6.94 -9.74 7.87
CA GLU A 106 6.59 -9.82 9.29
C GLU A 106 5.24 -9.15 9.53
N ALA A 107 4.42 -9.71 10.42
CA ALA A 107 3.10 -9.21 10.72
C ALA A 107 3.13 -8.32 11.96
N VAL A 108 2.69 -7.07 11.81
CA VAL A 108 2.62 -6.07 12.88
C VAL A 108 1.17 -5.83 13.27
N SER A 109 0.90 -5.68 14.56
CA SER A 109 -0.44 -5.33 15.07
C SER A 109 -0.62 -3.82 15.19
N VAL A 110 -1.68 -3.28 14.57
CA VAL A 110 -2.00 -1.85 14.58
C VAL A 110 -3.42 -1.63 15.08
N PRO A 111 -3.63 -0.83 16.15
CA PRO A 111 -4.97 -0.59 16.68
C PRO A 111 -5.79 0.33 15.75
N LEU A 112 -6.98 -0.13 15.37
CA LEU A 112 -7.98 0.61 14.59
C LEU A 112 -9.38 0.29 15.12
N ALA A 113 -10.14 1.32 15.50
CA ALA A 113 -11.52 1.18 16.01
C ALA A 113 -11.70 0.12 17.12
N GLY A 114 -10.70 -0.06 17.99
CA GLY A 114 -10.72 -1.07 19.06
C GLY A 114 -10.29 -2.48 18.62
N VAL A 115 -10.00 -2.68 17.34
CA VAL A 115 -9.52 -3.96 16.78
C VAL A 115 -8.01 -3.87 16.50
N ALA A 116 -7.29 -4.93 16.82
CA ALA A 116 -5.88 -5.12 16.48
C ALA A 116 -5.76 -5.62 15.03
N ILE A 117 -5.49 -4.73 14.09
CA ILE A 117 -5.35 -5.05 12.67
C ILE A 117 -3.95 -5.55 12.39
N SER A 118 -3.85 -6.79 11.90
CA SER A 118 -2.60 -7.38 11.46
C SER A 118 -2.19 -6.80 10.10
N CYS A 119 -0.98 -6.27 10.00
CA CYS A 119 -0.42 -5.70 8.79
C CYS A 119 0.86 -6.44 8.40
N LEU A 120 0.92 -7.04 7.22
CA LEU A 120 2.15 -7.64 6.73
C LEU A 120 3.08 -6.55 6.18
N MET A 121 4.27 -6.51 6.76
CA MET A 121 5.34 -5.56 6.48
C MET A 121 6.52 -6.29 5.86
N GLN A 122 7.14 -5.71 4.84
CA GLN A 122 8.33 -6.27 4.22
C GLN A 122 9.34 -5.18 3.91
N GLY A 123 10.60 -5.45 4.21
CA GLY A 123 11.72 -4.56 3.92
C GLY A 123 11.74 -3.28 4.76
N GLN A 124 12.64 -2.37 4.37
CA GLN A 124 12.96 -1.17 5.13
C GLN A 124 11.97 -0.01 4.94
N ARG A 125 11.23 -0.03 3.82
CA ARG A 125 10.21 0.97 3.48
C ARG A 125 8.95 0.23 3.05
N PRO A 126 8.08 -0.16 4.00
CA PRO A 126 6.75 -0.62 3.64
C PRO A 126 6.15 0.39 2.66
N THR A 127 5.61 -0.09 1.55
CA THR A 127 5.07 0.75 0.46
C THR A 127 4.23 1.87 1.05
N LYS A 128 4.65 3.13 0.82
CA LYS A 128 4.17 4.33 1.53
C LYS A 128 2.65 4.47 1.60
N SER A 129 1.92 3.85 0.67
CA SER A 129 0.47 3.93 0.54
C SER A 129 -0.25 2.59 0.67
N ASP A 130 0.44 1.47 0.44
CA ASP A 130 -0.23 0.17 0.37
C ASP A 130 -0.17 -0.49 1.74
N VAL A 131 -1.29 -1.08 2.15
CA VAL A 131 -1.41 -1.88 3.37
C VAL A 131 -1.69 -3.32 2.96
N VAL A 132 -1.04 -4.28 3.61
CA VAL A 132 -1.34 -5.69 3.39
C VAL A 132 -1.97 -6.25 4.66
N VAL A 133 -3.20 -6.73 4.57
CA VAL A 133 -3.98 -7.23 5.71
C VAL A 133 -4.49 -8.65 5.44
N PRO A 134 -4.76 -9.47 6.46
CA PRO A 134 -5.32 -10.79 6.26
C PRO A 134 -6.63 -10.71 5.49
N LEU A 135 -6.89 -11.71 4.64
CA LEU A 135 -8.15 -11.87 3.93
C LEU A 135 -9.23 -12.45 4.87
N GLU A 136 -9.53 -11.73 5.94
CA GLU A 136 -10.50 -12.09 6.98
C GLU A 136 -11.48 -10.94 7.22
N ALA A 137 -12.77 -11.24 7.37
CA ALA A 137 -13.81 -10.21 7.54
C ALA A 137 -13.54 -9.30 8.74
N SER A 138 -13.16 -9.88 9.89
CA SER A 138 -12.83 -9.16 11.13
C SER A 138 -11.67 -8.17 11.01
N GLN A 139 -10.79 -8.37 10.01
CA GLN A 139 -9.64 -7.50 9.74
C GLN A 139 -9.98 -6.44 8.69
N LEU A 140 -10.87 -6.75 7.75
CA LEU A 140 -11.24 -5.86 6.64
C LEU A 140 -12.35 -4.88 7.00
N GLU A 141 -13.35 -5.30 7.77
CA GLU A 141 -14.50 -4.49 8.16
C GLU A 141 -14.11 -3.14 8.78
N PRO A 142 -13.23 -3.07 9.81
CA PRO A 142 -12.88 -1.79 10.42
C PRO A 142 -12.17 -0.84 9.46
N ILE A 143 -11.44 -1.38 8.48
CA ILE A 143 -10.75 -0.58 7.46
C ILE A 143 -11.74 -0.04 6.44
N PHE A 144 -12.72 -0.86 6.02
CA PHE A 144 -13.73 -0.44 5.06
C PHE A 144 -14.68 0.60 5.67
N GLU A 145 -15.09 0.42 6.92
CA GLU A 145 -15.85 1.42 7.68
C GLU A 145 -15.08 2.75 7.77
N LEU A 146 -13.81 2.70 8.18
CA LEU A 146 -12.94 3.88 8.25
C LEU A 146 -12.90 4.65 6.92
N LEU A 147 -12.81 3.92 5.81
CA LEU A 147 -12.75 4.49 4.47
C LEU A 147 -14.09 5.06 4.02
N GLN A 148 -15.22 4.47 4.44
CA GLN A 148 -16.57 4.93 4.11
C GLN A 148 -16.94 6.23 4.84
N GLU A 149 -16.46 6.44 6.06
CA GLU A 149 -16.69 7.68 6.84
C GLU A 149 -16.17 8.95 6.14
N GLY A 150 -15.34 8.82 5.10
CA GLY A 150 -14.87 9.93 4.26
C GLY A 150 -15.14 9.75 2.77
N ALA A 151 -16.15 8.96 2.39
CA ALA A 151 -16.50 8.67 0.99
C ALA A 151 -16.72 9.94 0.14
N ASP A 152 -17.24 11.02 0.73
CA ASP A 152 -17.43 12.32 0.05
C ASP A 152 -16.12 12.98 -0.41
N GLN A 153 -14.96 12.52 0.10
CA GLN A 153 -13.65 13.09 -0.19
C GLN A 153 -12.92 12.40 -1.36
N LEU A 154 -13.53 11.40 -2.01
CA LEU A 154 -13.01 10.76 -3.23
C LEU A 154 -13.04 11.73 -4.42
N LYS A 155 -12.19 12.75 -4.40
CA LYS A 155 -11.93 13.58 -5.57
C LYS A 155 -11.04 12.80 -6.53
N ALA A 156 -11.46 12.70 -7.79
CA ALA A 156 -10.64 12.11 -8.86
C ALA A 156 -9.24 12.73 -8.84
N ARG A 157 -8.18 11.90 -8.88
CA ARG A 157 -6.80 12.41 -8.98
C ARG A 157 -6.67 13.23 -10.26
N LYS A 158 -6.17 14.47 -10.15
CA LYS A 158 -5.85 15.30 -11.32
C LYS A 158 -4.87 14.53 -12.21
N PRO A 159 -5.07 14.50 -13.54
CA PRO A 159 -4.18 13.79 -14.45
C PRO A 159 -2.76 14.34 -14.35
N TYR A 160 -1.78 13.44 -14.42
CA TYR A 160 -0.36 13.79 -14.41
C TYR A 160 0.00 14.52 -15.72
N GLN A 161 0.39 15.79 -15.63
CA GLN A 161 0.96 16.52 -16.76
C GLN A 161 2.46 16.23 -16.83
N ARG A 162 2.89 15.44 -17.83
CA ARG A 162 4.31 15.31 -18.18
C ARG A 162 4.81 16.69 -18.66
N LYS A 163 5.76 17.29 -17.95
CA LYS A 163 6.48 18.46 -18.47
C LYS A 163 7.31 18.00 -19.68
N VAL A 164 6.88 18.37 -20.87
CA VAL A 164 7.68 18.23 -22.09
C VAL A 164 8.83 19.21 -21.97
N GLN A 165 10.07 18.71 -21.84
CA GLN A 165 11.27 19.52 -22.03
C GLN A 165 11.31 19.94 -23.51
N GLN A 166 11.15 21.22 -23.79
CA GLN A 166 11.44 21.77 -25.12
C GLN A 166 12.97 21.78 -25.28
N GLU A 167 13.47 20.86 -26.08
CA GLU A 167 14.83 20.83 -26.58
C GLU A 167 15.03 22.05 -27.50
N GLN A 168 15.83 23.01 -27.06
CA GLN A 168 16.21 24.18 -27.86
C GLN A 168 17.13 23.71 -29.00
N LYS A 169 16.56 23.51 -30.20
CA LYS A 169 17.35 23.50 -31.44
C LYS A 169 17.70 24.94 -31.80
N GLN A 170 18.96 25.32 -31.63
CA GLN A 170 19.54 26.51 -32.26
C GLN A 170 19.52 26.31 -33.79
N PRO A 171 19.09 27.31 -34.58
CA PRO A 171 19.22 27.27 -36.03
C PRO A 171 20.68 27.50 -36.44
N GLU A 172 21.17 26.59 -37.27
CA GLU A 172 22.46 26.60 -37.96
C GLU A 172 22.53 27.80 -38.90
N GLU A 173 23.56 28.63 -38.70
CA GLU A 173 23.83 29.85 -39.44
C GLU A 173 24.28 29.49 -40.87
N ALA A 174 23.42 29.75 -41.86
CA ALA A 174 23.76 29.62 -43.27
C ALA A 174 24.70 30.76 -43.68
N ALA A 175 25.98 30.46 -43.88
CA ALA A 175 26.92 31.35 -44.55
C ALA A 175 26.63 31.39 -46.06
N PRO A 176 26.45 32.57 -46.69
CA PRO A 176 26.37 32.67 -48.13
C PRO A 176 27.77 32.72 -48.76
N ASN A 177 27.90 32.07 -49.92
CA ASN A 177 29.01 32.17 -50.87
C ASN A 177 29.46 33.62 -51.12
N MET A 178 30.78 33.86 -51.04
CA MET A 178 31.58 34.61 -52.03
C MET A 178 33.02 34.12 -52.01
#